data_AF-A0A067CJU7-F1
#
_entry.id   AF-A0A067CJU7-F1
#
_cell.length_a   1.000
_cell.length_b   1.000
_cell.length_c   1.000
_cell.angle_alpha   90.00
_cell.angle_beta   90.00
_cell.angle_gamma   90.00
#
_symmetry.space_group_name_H-M   'P 1'
#
loop_
_entity.id
_entity.type
_entity.pdbx_description
1 polymer ?
#
loop_
_entity_poly.entity_id
_entity_poly.type
_entity_poly.pdbx_seq_one_letter_code
_entity_poly.pdbx_strand_id
1 'polypeptide(L)'
;MGSNDSGSSVAGPVRSHLDMFHRILHDAQSSKLHTWSNLALQRAWDWALYLQQQAPPPSTTSTTAAQLRSAPRDVLTAVVTSPFLLTHPSRLELLHSVCDLYRRVDDPGHALASDIVHWLEEQATTDTLFDLAHALGDALPCMHITLAHHTLRYPALEHWQLQRRTLQVAALATSFQHQLLATTKSHDECRAIVSAFFNTASSANNKSSLEKDIVVYAALVLAWPPTATQTHNDLADGLASLLTTHVAQLLDLSPWLAARFCQQHPAVAQEYVAALVAHALARKADEADAHETSVRLGTLVHGHDQLHAACEASLAALAPSILHKLVSPPVL
;
A
#
# COMPACT_ATOMS: atom_id res chain seq x y z
N MET A 1 -49.93 -16.58 -44.44
CA MET A 1 -48.75 -15.70 -44.52
C MET A 1 -48.43 -15.26 -43.10
N GLY A 2 -47.57 -16.02 -42.43
CA GLY A 2 -47.14 -15.73 -41.06
C GLY A 2 -45.76 -15.10 -41.11
N SER A 3 -45.61 -13.95 -40.47
CA SER A 3 -44.33 -13.33 -40.16
C SER A 3 -44.05 -13.59 -38.70
N ASN A 4 -43.12 -14.50 -38.42
CA ASN A 4 -42.53 -14.69 -37.09
C ASN A 4 -41.32 -13.77 -36.99
N ASP A 5 -41.50 -12.60 -36.41
CA ASP A 5 -40.41 -11.86 -35.77
C ASP A 5 -40.21 -12.43 -34.37
N SER A 6 -39.17 -13.23 -34.20
CA SER A 6 -38.69 -13.68 -32.88
C SER A 6 -37.17 -13.82 -32.89
N GLY A 7 -36.50 -12.71 -33.14
CA GLY A 7 -35.08 -12.53 -32.84
C GLY A 7 -34.91 -11.41 -31.82
N SER A 8 -34.78 -11.75 -30.52
CA SER A 8 -34.17 -10.93 -29.45
C SER A 8 -34.71 -11.32 -28.06
N SER A 9 -34.22 -12.43 -27.49
CA SER A 9 -34.51 -12.74 -26.07
C SER A 9 -33.35 -13.48 -25.36
N VAL A 10 -32.49 -14.18 -26.10
CA VAL A 10 -31.43 -15.02 -25.51
C VAL A 10 -30.14 -14.24 -25.15
N ALA A 11 -29.91 -13.05 -25.73
CA ALA A 11 -28.67 -12.28 -25.51
C ALA A 11 -28.63 -11.47 -24.20
N GLY A 12 -29.78 -11.20 -23.59
CA GLY A 12 -29.90 -10.45 -22.33
C GLY A 12 -29.43 -11.20 -21.07
N PRO A 13 -29.84 -12.46 -20.83
CA PRO A 13 -29.49 -13.19 -19.60
C PRO A 13 -27.99 -13.55 -19.53
N VAL A 14 -27.36 -13.97 -20.63
CA VAL A 14 -25.93 -14.34 -20.62
C VAL A 14 -25.03 -13.15 -20.24
N ARG A 15 -25.41 -11.94 -20.65
CA ARG A 15 -24.65 -10.72 -20.36
C ARG A 15 -24.66 -10.36 -18.87
N SER A 16 -25.81 -10.46 -18.20
CA SER A 16 -25.89 -10.20 -16.75
C SER A 16 -25.13 -11.25 -15.92
N HIS A 17 -25.10 -12.51 -16.39
CA HIS A 17 -24.28 -13.57 -15.76
C HIS A 17 -22.78 -13.33 -15.96
N LEU A 18 -22.35 -12.78 -17.10
CA LEU A 18 -20.97 -12.35 -17.34
C LEU A 18 -20.58 -11.13 -16.48
N ASP A 19 -21.48 -10.16 -16.31
CA ASP A 19 -21.22 -9.01 -15.43
C ASP A 19 -21.07 -9.44 -13.96
N MET A 20 -21.80 -10.48 -13.54
CA MET A 20 -21.63 -11.10 -12.23
C MET A 20 -20.31 -11.87 -12.13
N PHE A 21 -19.94 -12.57 -13.20
CA PHE A 21 -18.67 -13.29 -13.29
C PHE A 21 -17.45 -12.37 -13.17
N HIS A 22 -17.46 -11.26 -13.92
CA HIS A 22 -16.41 -10.25 -13.83
C HIS A 22 -16.31 -9.65 -12.42
N ARG A 23 -17.45 -9.45 -11.74
CA ARG A 23 -17.46 -9.04 -10.33
C ARG A 23 -16.82 -10.08 -9.41
N ILE A 24 -17.08 -11.36 -9.63
CA ILE A 24 -16.43 -12.44 -8.85
C ILE A 24 -14.91 -12.42 -9.06
N LEU A 25 -14.44 -12.30 -10.30
CA LEU A 25 -13.01 -12.22 -10.60
C LEU A 25 -12.36 -10.99 -9.98
N HIS A 26 -13.01 -9.83 -10.07
CA HIS A 26 -12.54 -8.60 -9.44
C HIS A 26 -12.50 -8.73 -7.91
N ASP A 27 -13.54 -9.31 -7.31
CA ASP A 27 -13.62 -9.47 -5.86
C ASP A 27 -12.53 -10.43 -5.35
N ALA A 28 -12.18 -11.47 -6.12
CA ALA A 28 -11.06 -12.38 -5.83
C ALA A 28 -9.69 -11.67 -5.85
N GLN A 29 -9.55 -10.64 -6.70
CA GLN A 29 -8.32 -9.85 -6.85
C GLN A 29 -8.28 -8.59 -5.96
N SER A 30 -9.24 -8.43 -5.07
CA SER A 30 -9.36 -7.25 -4.21
C SER A 30 -9.34 -7.62 -2.72
N SER A 31 -9.33 -6.61 -1.85
CA SER A 31 -9.44 -6.81 -0.39
C SER A 31 -10.71 -7.56 0.02
N LYS A 32 -11.74 -7.62 -0.84
CA LYS A 32 -12.93 -8.44 -0.61
C LYS A 32 -12.62 -9.93 -0.55
N LEU A 33 -11.47 -10.40 -1.04
CA LEU A 33 -11.06 -11.79 -0.85
C LEU A 33 -11.06 -12.17 0.64
N HIS A 34 -10.79 -11.24 1.57
CA HIS A 34 -10.90 -11.50 3.02
C HIS A 34 -12.30 -11.88 3.52
N THR A 35 -13.33 -11.62 2.72
CA THR A 35 -14.71 -12.04 3.01
C THR A 35 -15.02 -13.42 2.42
N TRP A 36 -14.10 -14.00 1.64
CA TRP A 36 -14.27 -15.31 1.04
C TRP A 36 -14.07 -16.41 2.08
N SER A 37 -15.02 -17.33 2.09
CA SER A 37 -14.90 -18.62 2.77
C SER A 37 -14.82 -19.72 1.72
N ASN A 38 -14.51 -20.95 2.13
CA ASN A 38 -14.61 -22.11 1.24
C ASN A 38 -16.00 -22.22 0.59
N LEU A 39 -17.06 -21.83 1.32
CA LEU A 39 -18.42 -21.78 0.77
C LEU A 39 -18.56 -20.72 -0.33
N ALA A 40 -17.95 -19.54 -0.16
CA ALA A 40 -17.97 -18.49 -1.17
C ALA A 40 -17.18 -18.92 -2.43
N LEU A 41 -16.00 -19.51 -2.24
CA LEU A 41 -15.19 -20.08 -3.31
C LEU A 41 -15.97 -21.17 -4.07
N GLN A 42 -16.64 -22.06 -3.35
CA GLN A 42 -17.46 -23.11 -3.97
C GLN A 42 -18.61 -22.53 -4.78
N ARG A 43 -19.29 -21.49 -4.27
CA ARG A 43 -20.36 -20.80 -5.02
C ARG A 43 -19.82 -20.12 -6.28
N ALA A 44 -18.64 -19.48 -6.20
CA ALA A 44 -17.98 -18.89 -7.35
C ALA A 44 -17.62 -19.95 -8.40
N TRP A 45 -17.13 -21.10 -7.93
CA TRP A 45 -16.84 -22.25 -8.77
C TRP A 45 -18.08 -22.82 -9.46
N ASP A 46 -19.16 -23.06 -8.71
CA ASP A 46 -20.42 -23.58 -9.25
C ASP A 46 -21.01 -22.61 -10.30
N TRP A 47 -20.86 -21.30 -10.08
CA TRP A 47 -21.24 -20.28 -11.05
C TRP A 47 -20.39 -20.30 -12.32
N ALA A 48 -19.08 -20.52 -12.17
CA ALA A 48 -18.16 -20.63 -13.30
C ALA A 48 -18.45 -21.88 -14.15
N LEU A 49 -18.81 -23.00 -13.52
CA LEU A 49 -19.27 -24.21 -14.22
C LEU A 49 -20.58 -23.96 -14.98
N TYR A 50 -21.53 -23.24 -14.38
CA TYR A 50 -22.75 -22.84 -15.08
C TYR A 50 -22.44 -22.05 -16.35
N LEU A 51 -21.52 -21.09 -16.29
CA LEU A 51 -21.10 -20.31 -17.46
C LEU A 51 -20.41 -21.16 -18.52
N GLN A 52 -19.55 -22.09 -18.10
CA GLN A 52 -18.90 -23.04 -19.01
C GLN A 52 -19.92 -23.90 -19.77
N GLN A 53 -21.00 -24.32 -19.11
CA GLN A 53 -22.08 -25.08 -19.74
C GLN A 53 -22.89 -24.25 -20.75
N GLN A 54 -22.93 -22.93 -20.59
CA GLN A 54 -23.56 -22.02 -21.55
C GLN A 54 -22.63 -21.69 -22.74
N ALA A 55 -21.39 -22.20 -22.75
CA ALA A 55 -20.45 -21.90 -23.80
C ALA A 55 -20.88 -22.51 -25.15
N PRO A 56 -20.81 -21.74 -26.25
CA PRO A 56 -20.98 -22.28 -27.60
C PRO A 56 -19.94 -23.36 -27.90
N PRO A 57 -20.22 -24.27 -28.86
CA PRO A 57 -19.26 -25.29 -29.26
C PRO A 57 -17.92 -24.67 -29.69
N PRO A 58 -16.80 -25.41 -29.53
CA PRO A 58 -15.44 -24.89 -29.74
C PRO A 58 -15.17 -24.41 -31.18
N SER A 59 -16.03 -24.74 -32.14
CA SER A 59 -16.03 -24.18 -33.50
C SER A 59 -16.37 -22.68 -33.54
N THR A 60 -16.87 -22.11 -32.44
CA THR A 60 -17.25 -20.70 -32.34
C THR A 60 -16.10 -19.91 -31.72
N THR A 61 -15.48 -19.02 -32.49
CA THR A 61 -14.24 -18.29 -32.12
C THR A 61 -14.48 -16.90 -31.54
N SER A 62 -15.63 -16.63 -30.91
CA SER A 62 -15.86 -15.32 -30.29
C SER A 62 -15.14 -15.21 -28.94
N THR A 63 -14.67 -14.00 -28.58
CA THR A 63 -14.02 -13.72 -27.29
C THR A 63 -14.90 -14.14 -26.10
N THR A 64 -16.21 -13.89 -26.20
CA THR A 64 -17.18 -14.32 -25.18
C THR A 64 -17.28 -15.85 -25.08
N ALA A 65 -17.24 -16.57 -26.21
CA ALA A 65 -17.26 -18.03 -26.20
C ALA A 65 -15.97 -18.64 -25.60
N ALA A 66 -14.83 -17.97 -25.77
CA ALA A 66 -13.58 -18.38 -25.11
C ALA A 66 -13.66 -18.15 -23.59
N GLN A 67 -14.14 -16.97 -23.18
CA GLN A 67 -14.26 -16.62 -21.76
C GLN A 67 -15.24 -17.52 -20.99
N LEU A 68 -16.36 -17.90 -21.61
CA LEU A 68 -17.28 -18.87 -21.01
C LEU A 68 -16.60 -20.22 -20.79
N ARG A 69 -15.79 -20.69 -21.76
CA ARG A 69 -15.07 -21.97 -21.65
C ARG A 69 -13.98 -21.95 -20.57
N SER A 70 -13.29 -20.83 -20.41
CA SER A 70 -12.22 -20.66 -19.41
C SER A 70 -12.71 -20.31 -18.01
N ALA A 71 -14.01 -20.01 -17.84
CA ALA A 71 -14.54 -19.43 -16.60
C ALA A 71 -14.12 -20.16 -15.30
N PRO A 72 -14.13 -21.52 -15.21
CA PRO A 72 -13.68 -22.21 -14.00
C PRO A 72 -12.20 -21.98 -13.71
N ARG A 73 -11.37 -21.95 -14.75
CA ARG A 73 -9.94 -21.68 -14.63
C ARG A 73 -9.70 -20.24 -14.18
N ASP A 74 -10.37 -19.28 -14.81
CA ASP A 74 -10.22 -17.86 -14.50
C ASP A 74 -10.51 -17.55 -13.02
N VAL A 75 -11.50 -18.21 -12.41
CA VAL A 75 -11.77 -18.06 -10.96
C VAL A 75 -10.63 -18.60 -10.11
N LEU A 76 -10.12 -19.79 -10.43
CA LEU A 76 -9.03 -20.39 -9.65
C LEU A 76 -7.73 -19.61 -9.81
N THR A 77 -7.41 -19.17 -11.03
CA THR A 77 -6.27 -18.30 -11.30
C THR A 77 -6.42 -16.99 -10.53
N ALA A 78 -7.60 -16.37 -10.57
CA ALA A 78 -7.84 -15.12 -9.85
C ALA A 78 -7.67 -15.24 -8.33
N VAL A 79 -7.99 -16.40 -7.74
CA VAL A 79 -7.79 -16.62 -6.30
C VAL A 79 -6.32 -16.94 -5.97
N VAL A 80 -5.66 -17.85 -6.71
CA VAL A 80 -4.26 -18.25 -6.45
C VAL A 80 -3.28 -17.10 -6.63
N THR A 81 -3.51 -16.27 -7.65
CA THR A 81 -2.65 -15.13 -7.98
C THR A 81 -2.99 -13.88 -7.18
N SER A 82 -4.04 -13.93 -6.34
CA SER A 82 -4.46 -12.77 -5.58
C SER A 82 -3.42 -12.38 -4.53
N PRO A 83 -2.99 -11.10 -4.47
CA PRO A 83 -2.05 -10.64 -3.46
C PRO A 83 -2.64 -10.72 -2.03
N PHE A 84 -3.98 -10.79 -1.92
CA PHE A 84 -4.69 -10.88 -0.64
C PHE A 84 -4.78 -12.31 -0.10
N LEU A 85 -4.45 -13.33 -0.90
CA LEU A 85 -4.51 -14.73 -0.45
C LEU A 85 -3.47 -15.00 0.66
N LEU A 86 -2.27 -14.42 0.53
CA LEU A 86 -1.19 -14.56 1.52
C LEU A 86 -1.56 -13.99 2.90
N THR A 87 -2.36 -12.93 2.91
CA THR A 87 -2.80 -12.25 4.14
C THR A 87 -4.17 -12.75 4.61
N HIS A 88 -4.80 -13.70 3.92
CA HIS A 88 -6.13 -14.19 4.25
C HIS A 88 -6.14 -14.98 5.58
N PRO A 89 -7.11 -14.76 6.49
CA PRO A 89 -7.18 -15.45 7.78
C PRO A 89 -7.31 -16.97 7.63
N SER A 90 -8.11 -17.44 6.66
CA SER A 90 -8.28 -18.86 6.31
C SER A 90 -7.43 -19.31 5.11
N ARG A 91 -6.27 -18.67 4.85
CA ARG A 91 -5.47 -18.92 3.63
C ARG A 91 -5.15 -20.40 3.36
N LEU A 92 -4.82 -21.17 4.39
CA LEU A 92 -4.49 -22.60 4.23
C LEU A 92 -5.71 -23.42 3.83
N GLU A 93 -6.88 -23.14 4.41
CA GLU A 93 -8.12 -23.82 4.09
C GLU A 93 -8.61 -23.47 2.67
N LEU A 94 -8.50 -22.20 2.29
CA LEU A 94 -8.78 -21.74 0.93
C LEU A 94 -7.83 -22.38 -0.06
N LEU A 95 -6.52 -22.40 0.23
CA LEU A 95 -5.52 -22.97 -0.67
C LEU A 95 -5.72 -24.48 -0.86
N HIS A 96 -6.05 -25.23 0.19
CA HIS A 96 -6.43 -26.64 0.05
C HIS A 96 -7.67 -26.82 -0.83
N SER A 97 -8.71 -26.00 -0.60
CA SER A 97 -9.93 -26.06 -1.40
C SER A 97 -9.65 -25.74 -2.87
N VAL A 98 -8.83 -24.72 -3.14
CA VAL A 98 -8.38 -24.35 -4.48
C VAL A 98 -7.61 -25.50 -5.13
N CYS A 99 -6.65 -26.13 -4.43
CA CYS A 99 -5.92 -27.30 -4.93
C CYS A 99 -6.86 -28.46 -5.31
N ASP A 100 -7.89 -28.71 -4.50
CA ASP A 100 -8.89 -29.74 -4.79
C ASP A 100 -9.76 -29.40 -6.01
N LEU A 101 -10.03 -28.11 -6.24
CA LEU A 101 -10.76 -27.64 -7.42
C LEU A 101 -9.89 -27.67 -8.70
N TYR A 102 -8.58 -27.38 -8.62
CA TYR A 102 -7.67 -27.50 -9.77
C TYR A 102 -7.63 -28.92 -10.35
N ARG A 103 -7.83 -29.95 -9.53
CA ARG A 103 -7.96 -31.34 -10.01
C ARG A 103 -9.17 -31.58 -10.92
N ARG A 104 -10.12 -30.64 -10.96
CA ARG A 104 -11.38 -30.73 -11.72
C ARG A 104 -11.37 -29.89 -12.99
N VAL A 105 -10.26 -29.27 -13.33
CA VAL A 105 -10.08 -28.47 -14.55
C VAL A 105 -9.55 -29.37 -15.69
N ASP A 106 -9.74 -28.95 -16.93
CA ASP A 106 -9.41 -29.69 -18.15
C ASP A 106 -7.92 -30.12 -18.27
N ASP A 107 -6.99 -29.47 -17.56
CA ASP A 107 -5.55 -29.83 -17.51
C ASP A 107 -4.99 -29.86 -16.08
N PRO A 108 -5.32 -30.89 -15.29
CA PRO A 108 -5.04 -30.91 -13.85
C PRO A 108 -3.55 -31.11 -13.51
N GLY A 109 -2.75 -31.64 -14.44
CA GLY A 109 -1.35 -32.01 -14.18
C GLY A 109 -0.40 -30.81 -14.07
N HIS A 110 -0.71 -29.72 -14.77
CA HIS A 110 0.17 -28.54 -14.88
C HIS A 110 -0.53 -27.20 -14.62
N ALA A 111 -1.87 -27.15 -14.47
CA ALA A 111 -2.58 -25.87 -14.34
C ALA A 111 -2.18 -25.05 -13.10
N LEU A 112 -2.11 -25.65 -11.91
CA LEU A 112 -1.72 -24.93 -10.69
C LEU A 112 -0.26 -24.45 -10.76
N ALA A 113 0.65 -25.31 -11.22
CA ALA A 113 2.07 -24.96 -11.34
C ALA A 113 2.27 -23.85 -12.38
N SER A 114 1.57 -23.90 -13.52
CA SER A 114 1.60 -22.86 -14.55
C SER A 114 1.09 -21.51 -14.03
N ASP A 115 0.01 -21.51 -13.27
CA ASP A 115 -0.60 -20.28 -12.75
C ASP A 115 0.24 -19.69 -11.60
N ILE A 116 0.89 -20.54 -10.78
CA ILE A 116 1.91 -20.12 -9.80
C ILE A 116 3.15 -19.58 -10.52
N VAL A 117 3.64 -20.24 -11.57
CA VAL A 117 4.78 -19.76 -12.36
C VAL A 117 4.46 -18.41 -12.98
N HIS A 118 3.26 -18.21 -13.51
CA HIS A 118 2.82 -16.91 -14.05
C HIS A 118 2.82 -15.81 -12.98
N TRP A 119 2.31 -16.10 -11.77
CA TRP A 119 2.38 -15.16 -10.64
C TRP A 119 3.81 -14.89 -10.19
N LEU A 120 4.67 -15.92 -10.16
CA LEU A 120 6.08 -15.77 -9.87
C LEU A 120 6.82 -14.99 -10.96
N GLU A 121 6.39 -15.07 -12.22
CA GLU A 121 6.91 -14.27 -13.33
C GLU A 121 6.48 -12.80 -13.19
N GLU A 122 5.24 -12.51 -12.78
CA GLU A 122 4.81 -11.15 -12.42
C GLU A 122 5.55 -10.62 -11.19
N GLN A 123 5.78 -11.47 -10.18
CA GLN A 123 6.59 -11.13 -9.01
C GLN A 123 8.05 -10.89 -9.39
N ALA A 124 8.64 -11.73 -10.24
CA ALA A 124 10.00 -11.56 -10.75
C ALA A 124 10.12 -10.28 -11.59
N THR A 125 9.09 -9.95 -12.36
CA THR A 125 8.99 -8.67 -13.08
C THR A 125 8.93 -7.51 -12.09
N THR A 126 8.14 -7.65 -11.01
CA THR A 126 8.03 -6.65 -9.94
C THR A 126 9.36 -6.49 -9.19
N ASP A 127 10.05 -7.58 -8.89
CA ASP A 127 11.39 -7.57 -8.27
C ASP A 127 12.42 -6.92 -9.19
N THR A 128 12.38 -7.22 -10.50
CA THR A 128 13.24 -6.57 -11.49
C THR A 128 12.98 -5.06 -11.57
N LEU A 129 11.71 -4.65 -11.48
CA LEU A 129 11.33 -3.23 -11.42
C LEU A 129 11.79 -2.57 -10.11
N PHE A 130 11.76 -3.29 -8.98
CA PHE A 130 12.33 -2.80 -7.72
C PHE A 130 13.85 -2.67 -7.80
N ASP A 131 14.55 -3.62 -8.41
CA ASP A 131 16.00 -3.58 -8.60
C ASP A 131 16.39 -2.42 -9.53
N LEU A 132 15.62 -2.20 -10.59
CA LEU A 132 15.80 -1.04 -11.47
C LEU A 132 15.57 0.28 -10.72
N ALA A 133 14.48 0.37 -9.94
CA ALA A 133 14.19 1.56 -9.13
C ALA A 133 15.30 1.81 -8.10
N HIS A 134 15.83 0.76 -7.47
CA HIS A 134 16.94 0.86 -6.55
C HIS A 134 18.22 1.36 -7.24
N ALA A 135 18.58 0.80 -8.40
CA ALA A 135 19.73 1.24 -9.18
C ALA A 135 19.61 2.69 -9.64
N LEU A 136 18.41 3.12 -10.05
CA LEU A 136 18.11 4.53 -10.36
C LEU A 136 18.23 5.41 -9.12
N GLY A 137 17.77 4.92 -7.96
CA GLY A 137 17.89 5.60 -6.68
C GLY A 137 19.33 5.81 -6.24
N ASP A 138 20.21 4.81 -6.44
CA ASP A 138 21.62 4.88 -6.08
C ASP A 138 22.42 5.84 -6.98
N ALA A 139 21.94 6.09 -8.19
CA ALA A 139 22.53 7.07 -9.09
C ALA A 139 22.21 8.53 -8.70
N LEU A 140 21.28 8.75 -7.76
CA LEU A 140 20.89 10.09 -7.31
C LEU A 140 21.91 10.68 -6.33
N PRO A 141 22.18 11.99 -6.40
CA PRO A 141 23.13 12.64 -5.52
C PRO A 141 22.63 12.68 -4.07
N CYS A 142 23.58 12.57 -3.13
CA CYS A 142 23.31 12.86 -1.72
C CYS A 142 23.24 14.38 -1.52
N MET A 143 22.22 14.83 -0.80
CA MET A 143 21.96 16.23 -0.48
C MET A 143 22.65 16.64 0.82
N HIS A 144 22.96 17.93 0.94
CA HIS A 144 23.70 18.50 2.06
C HIS A 144 22.96 19.73 2.59
N ILE A 145 22.91 19.89 3.91
CA ILE A 145 22.38 21.09 4.55
C ILE A 145 23.19 21.42 5.80
N THR A 146 23.38 22.70 6.08
CA THR A 146 24.09 23.14 7.29
C THR A 146 23.06 23.51 8.36
N LEU A 147 23.18 22.89 9.54
CA LEU A 147 22.40 23.20 10.74
C LEU A 147 23.33 23.32 11.93
N ALA A 148 23.23 24.41 12.69
CA ALA A 148 24.03 24.65 13.90
C ALA A 148 25.54 24.43 13.66
N HIS A 149 26.07 24.97 12.56
CA HIS A 149 27.47 24.85 12.11
C HIS A 149 27.95 23.45 11.71
N HIS A 150 27.05 22.47 11.58
CA HIS A 150 27.38 21.14 11.10
C HIS A 150 26.71 20.84 9.76
N THR A 151 27.40 20.08 8.91
CA THR A 151 26.86 19.67 7.61
C THR A 151 26.22 18.29 7.73
N LEU A 152 24.91 18.23 7.52
CA LEU A 152 24.12 17.00 7.48
C LEU A 152 24.04 16.46 6.05
N ARG A 153 24.16 15.15 5.94
CA ARG A 153 24.02 14.41 4.67
C ARG A 153 22.73 13.59 4.70
N TYR A 154 21.94 13.68 3.65
CA TYR A 154 20.69 12.92 3.50
C TYR A 154 20.43 12.60 2.03
N PRO A 155 19.71 11.51 1.73
CA PRO A 155 19.33 11.18 0.36
C PRO A 155 18.28 12.17 -0.17
N ALA A 156 18.31 12.44 -1.48
CA ALA A 156 17.32 13.26 -2.17
C ALA A 156 15.90 12.68 -2.03
N LEU A 157 14.87 13.50 -2.20
CA LEU A 157 13.48 13.04 -2.08
C LEU A 157 13.16 11.95 -3.10
N GLU A 158 13.65 12.11 -4.33
CA GLU A 158 13.47 11.18 -5.44
C GLU A 158 14.06 9.81 -5.10
N HIS A 159 15.14 9.76 -4.32
CA HIS A 159 15.72 8.51 -3.84
C HIS A 159 14.72 7.77 -2.94
N TRP A 160 14.07 8.47 -2.01
CA TRP A 160 13.07 7.87 -1.13
C TRP A 160 11.87 7.31 -1.89
N GLN A 161 11.42 7.99 -2.95
CA GLN A 161 10.31 7.55 -3.79
C GLN A 161 10.62 6.25 -4.55
N LEU A 162 11.88 6.02 -4.89
CA LEU A 162 12.35 4.84 -5.60
C LEU A 162 12.68 3.66 -4.69
N GLN A 163 12.69 3.85 -3.37
CA GLN A 163 12.92 2.75 -2.44
C GLN A 163 11.78 1.74 -2.51
N ARG A 164 12.13 0.45 -2.53
CA ARG A 164 11.19 -0.69 -2.52
C ARG A 164 10.09 -0.52 -1.47
N ARG A 165 10.44 -0.12 -0.24
CA ARG A 165 9.47 0.13 0.83
C ARG A 165 8.44 1.21 0.45
N THR A 166 8.90 2.34 -0.10
CA THR A 166 8.02 3.46 -0.45
C THR A 166 7.09 3.09 -1.60
N LEU A 167 7.58 2.35 -2.59
CA LEU A 167 6.76 1.83 -3.68
C LEU A 167 5.70 0.85 -3.18
N GLN A 168 6.04 -0.02 -2.22
CA GLN A 168 5.08 -0.89 -1.53
C GLN A 168 4.03 -0.08 -0.76
N VAL A 169 4.46 0.95 -0.02
CA VAL A 169 3.55 1.87 0.68
C VAL A 169 2.61 2.55 -0.31
N ALA A 170 3.08 3.01 -1.47
CA ALA A 170 2.26 3.67 -2.48
C ALA A 170 1.15 2.74 -3.03
N ALA A 171 1.48 1.48 -3.32
CA ALA A 171 0.52 0.48 -3.78
C ALA A 171 -0.55 0.19 -2.70
N LEU A 172 -0.12 0.03 -1.44
CA LEU A 172 -1.03 -0.23 -0.32
C LEU A 172 -1.88 1.01 0.03
N ALA A 173 -1.33 2.22 -0.07
CA ALA A 173 -2.04 3.48 0.10
C ALA A 173 -3.14 3.65 -0.96
N THR A 174 -2.90 3.23 -2.19
CA THR A 174 -3.92 3.21 -3.25
C THR A 174 -5.07 2.26 -2.89
N SER A 175 -4.75 1.08 -2.37
CA SER A 175 -5.76 0.12 -1.90
C SER A 175 -6.54 0.64 -0.69
N PHE A 176 -5.86 1.31 0.24
CA PHE A 176 -6.46 1.96 1.41
C PHE A 176 -7.42 3.09 1.00
N GLN A 177 -7.02 3.94 0.04
CA GLN A 177 -7.87 4.98 -0.54
C GLN A 177 -9.14 4.37 -1.15
N HIS A 178 -9.02 3.35 -2.00
CA HIS A 178 -10.18 2.67 -2.58
C HIS A 178 -11.10 2.10 -1.51
N GLN A 179 -10.55 1.54 -0.44
CA GLN A 179 -11.33 1.02 0.68
C GLN A 179 -12.10 2.13 1.40
N LEU A 180 -11.45 3.26 1.72
CA LEU A 180 -12.12 4.39 2.35
C LEU A 180 -13.28 4.90 1.48
N LEU A 181 -13.05 5.10 0.18
CA LEU A 181 -14.09 5.56 -0.75
C LEU A 181 -15.28 4.60 -0.85
N ALA A 182 -15.05 3.30 -0.69
CA ALA A 182 -16.09 2.29 -0.75
C ALA A 182 -16.89 2.15 0.55
N THR A 183 -16.28 2.41 1.72
CA THR A 183 -16.86 2.10 3.03
C THR A 183 -17.38 3.30 3.78
N THR A 184 -16.72 4.46 3.68
CA THR A 184 -17.05 5.62 4.50
C THR A 184 -18.26 6.37 3.95
N LYS A 185 -19.28 6.57 4.79
CA LYS A 185 -20.46 7.38 4.47
C LYS A 185 -20.52 8.67 5.29
N SER A 186 -19.67 8.78 6.32
CA SER A 186 -19.58 9.94 7.20
C SER A 186 -18.14 10.24 7.64
N HIS A 187 -17.92 11.47 8.10
CA HIS A 187 -16.65 11.93 8.66
C HIS A 187 -16.19 11.09 9.86
N ASP A 188 -17.12 10.74 10.77
CA ASP A 188 -16.80 9.98 11.98
C ASP A 188 -16.35 8.55 11.67
N GLU A 189 -16.96 7.90 10.67
CA GLU A 189 -16.55 6.58 10.19
C GLU A 189 -15.16 6.62 9.56
N CYS A 190 -14.87 7.64 8.75
CA CYS A 190 -13.54 7.83 8.15
C CYS A 190 -12.48 7.97 9.25
N ARG A 191 -12.72 8.87 10.21
CA ARG A 191 -11.81 9.10 11.33
C ARG A 191 -11.61 7.85 12.19
N ALA A 192 -12.66 7.07 12.44
CA ALA A 192 -12.58 5.83 13.20
C ALA A 192 -11.73 4.77 12.49
N ILE A 193 -11.93 4.57 11.18
CA ILE A 193 -11.13 3.62 10.38
C ILE A 193 -9.67 4.05 10.34
N VAL A 194 -9.40 5.34 10.09
CA VAL A 194 -8.06 5.91 10.06
C VAL A 194 -7.37 5.72 11.40
N SER A 195 -8.05 6.06 12.51
CA SER A 195 -7.49 5.93 13.85
C SER A 195 -7.24 4.48 14.24
N ALA A 196 -8.15 3.57 13.89
CA ALA A 196 -7.99 2.15 14.17
C ALA A 196 -6.79 1.57 13.40
N PHE A 197 -6.70 1.83 12.10
CA PHE A 197 -5.64 1.33 11.23
C PHE A 197 -4.27 1.93 11.59
N PHE A 198 -4.21 3.25 11.83
CA PHE A 198 -2.98 3.94 12.22
C PHE A 198 -2.41 3.42 13.56
N ASN A 199 -3.29 3.10 14.52
CA ASN A 199 -2.90 2.61 15.83
C ASN A 199 -2.77 1.07 15.91
N THR A 200 -3.05 0.32 14.83
CA THR A 200 -2.87 -1.15 14.84
C THR A 200 -1.38 -1.52 14.85
N ALA A 201 -0.51 -0.59 14.45
CA ALA A 201 0.93 -0.77 14.43
C ALA A 201 1.51 -0.93 15.84
N SER A 202 2.08 -2.11 16.11
CA SER A 202 2.83 -2.36 17.34
C SER A 202 4.20 -1.68 17.29
N SER A 203 4.52 -0.82 18.27
CA SER A 203 5.84 -0.17 18.43
C SER A 203 6.98 -1.14 18.82
N ALA A 204 6.76 -2.45 18.68
CA ALA A 204 7.60 -3.48 19.30
C ALA A 204 9.04 -3.58 18.76
N ASN A 205 9.39 -2.90 17.67
CA ASN A 205 10.76 -2.82 17.17
C ASN A 205 10.95 -1.42 16.59
N ASN A 206 11.99 -0.68 17.01
CA ASN A 206 12.44 0.66 16.57
C ASN A 206 12.57 0.84 15.03
N LYS A 207 11.52 0.59 14.28
CA LYS A 207 11.46 0.60 12.82
C LYS A 207 10.17 1.29 12.41
N SER A 208 10.23 1.99 11.29
CA SER A 208 9.06 2.67 10.75
C SER A 208 7.89 1.69 10.55
N SER A 209 6.70 2.09 11.00
CA SER A 209 5.46 1.34 10.83
C SER A 209 4.96 1.48 9.40
N LEU A 210 4.64 0.34 8.79
CA LEU A 210 4.09 0.30 7.45
C LEU A 210 2.69 0.92 7.41
N GLU A 211 1.84 0.59 8.39
CA GLU A 211 0.46 1.07 8.51
C GLU A 211 0.41 2.59 8.63
N LYS A 212 1.27 3.17 9.48
CA LYS A 212 1.37 4.63 9.63
C LYS A 212 1.88 5.30 8.35
N ASP A 213 2.89 4.73 7.70
CA ASP A 213 3.38 5.22 6.41
C ASP A 213 2.27 5.19 5.34
N ILE A 214 1.44 4.15 5.28
CA ILE A 214 0.31 4.03 4.36
C ILE A 214 -0.70 5.17 4.56
N VAL A 215 -1.12 5.42 5.80
CA VAL A 215 -2.10 6.48 6.09
C VAL A 215 -1.54 7.86 5.74
N VAL A 216 -0.28 8.14 6.12
CA VAL A 216 0.37 9.43 5.82
C VAL A 216 0.59 9.61 4.32
N TYR A 217 1.03 8.57 3.62
CA TYR A 217 1.19 8.61 2.17
C TYR A 217 -0.16 8.86 1.47
N ALA A 218 -1.21 8.15 1.89
CA ALA A 218 -2.55 8.34 1.36
C ALA A 218 -3.07 9.77 1.59
N ALA A 219 -2.82 10.35 2.76
CA ALA A 219 -3.29 11.69 3.10
C ALA A 219 -2.51 12.80 2.37
N LEU A 220 -1.19 12.68 2.25
CA LEU A 220 -0.33 13.81 1.86
C LEU A 220 0.25 13.73 0.45
N VAL A 221 0.37 12.53 -0.12
CA VAL A 221 1.14 12.29 -1.35
C VAL A 221 0.26 11.72 -2.47
N LEU A 222 -0.61 10.78 -2.14
CA LEU A 222 -1.46 10.12 -3.11
C LEU A 222 -2.44 11.10 -3.76
N ALA A 223 -2.62 11.01 -5.07
CA ALA A 223 -3.63 11.80 -5.78
C ALA A 223 -5.04 11.25 -5.47
N TRP A 224 -5.94 12.12 -5.03
CA TRP A 224 -7.35 11.75 -4.79
C TRP A 224 -8.23 12.10 -5.99
N PRO A 225 -9.25 11.27 -6.29
CA PRO A 225 -10.26 11.62 -7.27
C PRO A 225 -10.92 12.96 -6.90
N PRO A 226 -11.22 13.84 -7.86
CA PRO A 226 -11.84 15.15 -7.57
C PRO A 226 -13.24 15.00 -6.95
N THR A 227 -13.89 13.85 -7.12
CA THR A 227 -15.18 13.52 -6.50
C THR A 227 -15.06 13.15 -5.01
N ALA A 228 -13.85 12.96 -4.50
CA ALA A 228 -13.57 12.44 -3.17
C ALA A 228 -12.91 13.46 -2.22
N THR A 229 -12.96 14.76 -2.56
CA THR A 229 -12.30 15.82 -1.77
C THR A 229 -12.73 15.84 -0.31
N GLN A 230 -14.01 15.58 -0.01
CA GLN A 230 -14.49 15.55 1.37
C GLN A 230 -13.82 14.42 2.17
N THR A 231 -13.83 13.19 1.65
CA THR A 231 -13.19 12.04 2.32
C THR A 231 -11.68 12.23 2.46
N HIS A 232 -11.03 12.87 1.49
CA HIS A 232 -9.62 13.23 1.59
C HIS A 232 -9.36 14.24 2.72
N ASN A 233 -10.17 15.29 2.82
CA ASN A 233 -10.09 16.26 3.91
C ASN A 233 -10.35 15.58 5.27
N ASP A 234 -11.35 14.71 5.35
CA ASP A 234 -11.68 13.96 6.57
C ASP A 234 -10.50 13.08 7.03
N LEU A 235 -9.83 12.41 6.09
CA LEU A 235 -8.60 11.66 6.33
C LEU A 235 -7.45 12.56 6.81
N ALA A 236 -7.22 13.69 6.12
CA ALA A 236 -6.15 14.63 6.46
C ALA A 236 -6.36 15.24 7.85
N ASP A 237 -7.59 15.62 8.19
CA ASP A 237 -7.97 16.15 9.51
C ASP A 237 -7.82 15.10 10.61
N GLY A 238 -8.25 13.85 10.34
CA GLY A 238 -8.09 12.73 11.25
C GLY A 238 -6.62 12.43 11.53
N LEU A 239 -5.79 12.40 10.49
CA LEU A 239 -4.34 12.21 10.61
C LEU A 239 -3.70 13.36 11.38
N ALA A 240 -4.02 14.61 11.04
CA ALA A 240 -3.49 15.79 11.70
C ALA A 240 -3.81 15.74 13.20
N SER A 241 -5.05 15.42 13.57
CA SER A 241 -5.45 15.28 14.97
C SER A 241 -4.65 14.21 15.72
N LEU A 242 -4.38 13.06 15.11
CA LEU A 242 -3.58 11.99 15.74
C LEU A 242 -2.14 12.45 15.99
N LEU A 243 -1.50 12.99 14.95
CA LEU A 243 -0.09 13.36 14.97
C LEU A 243 0.20 14.64 15.78
N THR A 244 -0.72 15.61 15.81
CA THR A 244 -0.56 16.81 16.65
C THR A 244 -0.78 16.50 18.13
N THR A 245 -1.60 15.50 18.46
CA THR A 245 -1.83 15.10 19.86
C THR A 245 -0.67 14.25 20.41
N HIS A 246 -0.03 13.45 19.55
CA HIS A 246 1.07 12.55 19.94
C HIS A 246 2.24 12.65 18.96
N VAL A 247 2.94 13.79 18.98
CA VAL A 247 4.02 14.10 18.02
C VAL A 247 5.16 13.07 17.99
N ALA A 248 5.39 12.36 19.10
CA ALA A 248 6.37 11.26 19.15
C ALA A 248 6.07 10.15 18.12
N GLN A 249 4.82 9.98 17.68
CA GLN A 249 4.45 9.00 16.65
C GLN A 249 5.05 9.30 15.27
N LEU A 250 5.55 10.52 15.02
CA LEU A 250 6.30 10.86 13.81
C LEU A 250 7.66 10.13 13.72
N LEU A 251 8.18 9.62 14.84
CA LEU A 251 9.37 8.77 14.84
C LEU A 251 9.09 7.40 14.19
N ASP A 252 7.85 6.94 14.27
CA ASP A 252 7.44 5.67 13.65
C ASP A 252 7.20 5.79 12.14
N LEU A 253 7.32 7.00 11.57
CA LEU A 253 7.20 7.23 10.13
C LEU A 253 8.55 7.19 9.44
N SER A 254 8.54 6.87 8.15
CA SER A 254 9.68 7.10 7.27
C SER A 254 10.13 8.58 7.31
N PRO A 255 11.44 8.88 7.33
CA PRO A 255 11.96 10.24 7.52
C PRO A 255 11.34 11.31 6.60
N TRP A 256 11.14 10.96 5.33
CA TRP A 256 10.60 11.88 4.34
C TRP A 256 9.09 12.12 4.49
N LEU A 257 8.32 11.13 4.97
CA LEU A 257 6.89 11.29 5.25
C LEU A 257 6.66 12.16 6.49
N ALA A 258 7.46 11.95 7.55
CA ALA A 258 7.44 12.82 8.73
C ALA A 258 7.78 14.27 8.37
N ALA A 259 8.81 14.47 7.53
CA ALA A 259 9.18 15.78 7.02
C ALA A 259 8.04 16.42 6.22
N ARG A 260 7.44 15.68 5.26
CA ARG A 260 6.30 16.16 4.46
C ARG A 260 5.12 16.61 5.34
N PHE A 261 4.80 15.85 6.39
CA PHE A 261 3.77 16.24 7.34
C PHE A 261 4.12 17.57 8.05
N CYS A 262 5.34 17.70 8.58
CA CYS A 262 5.78 18.92 9.24
C CYS A 262 5.84 20.13 8.31
N GLN A 263 6.11 19.93 7.02
CA GLN A 263 6.10 20.99 6.01
C GLN A 263 4.69 21.53 5.73
N GLN A 264 3.67 20.67 5.82
CA GLN A 264 2.27 21.08 5.72
C GLN A 264 1.70 21.60 7.06
N HIS A 265 2.27 21.15 8.18
CA HIS A 265 1.90 21.58 9.54
C HIS A 265 3.11 22.11 10.32
N PRO A 266 3.64 23.30 9.98
CA PRO A 266 4.88 23.83 10.59
C PRO A 266 4.83 23.98 12.11
N ALA A 267 3.64 24.15 12.69
CA ALA A 267 3.44 24.24 14.13
C ALA A 267 3.94 22.99 14.90
N VAL A 268 3.92 21.81 14.26
CA VAL A 268 4.33 20.54 14.88
C VAL A 268 5.84 20.34 14.83
N ALA A 269 6.56 21.08 13.98
CA ALA A 269 7.97 20.83 13.71
C ALA A 269 8.87 21.00 14.95
N GLN A 270 8.59 21.99 15.81
CA GLN A 270 9.36 22.19 17.04
C GLN A 270 9.21 21.03 18.01
N GLU A 271 7.99 20.54 18.22
CA GLU A 271 7.73 19.37 19.05
C GLU A 271 8.35 18.10 18.45
N TYR A 272 8.38 17.99 17.11
CA TYR A 272 9.04 16.88 16.44
C TYR A 272 10.56 16.90 16.64
N VAL A 273 11.20 18.08 16.53
CA VAL A 273 12.63 18.24 16.84
C VAL A 273 12.91 17.88 18.30
N ALA A 274 12.06 18.31 19.24
CA ALA A 274 12.20 17.93 20.64
C ALA A 274 12.09 16.40 20.84
N ALA A 275 11.14 15.75 20.16
CA ALA A 275 11.00 14.29 20.19
C ALA A 275 12.24 13.58 19.60
N LEU A 276 12.81 14.09 18.49
CA LEU A 276 14.06 13.57 17.91
C LEU A 276 15.23 13.67 18.88
N VAL A 277 15.37 14.82 19.57
CA VAL A 277 16.43 15.03 20.56
C VAL A 277 16.24 14.10 21.76
N ALA A 278 15.03 13.98 22.29
CA ALA A 278 14.71 13.10 23.40
C ALA A 278 14.98 11.62 23.05
N HIS A 279 14.52 11.18 21.88
CA HIS A 279 14.77 9.85 21.37
C HIS A 279 16.27 9.59 21.25
N ALA A 280 17.01 10.52 20.66
CA ALA A 280 18.45 10.40 20.47
C ALA A 280 19.26 10.37 21.79
N LEU A 281 18.77 11.02 22.85
CA LEU A 281 19.37 11.03 24.19
C LEU A 281 19.07 9.77 24.99
N ALA A 282 17.92 9.14 24.77
CA ALA A 282 17.52 7.90 25.43
C ALA A 282 18.26 6.64 24.92
N ARG A 283 19.01 6.78 23.82
CA ARG A 283 19.73 5.67 23.15
C ARG A 283 20.87 5.09 23.99
N LYS A 284 21.10 3.79 23.81
CA LYS A 284 22.32 3.10 24.29
C LYS A 284 23.41 3.19 23.23
N ALA A 285 24.68 3.18 23.65
CA ALA A 285 25.84 3.47 22.80
C ALA A 285 26.04 2.51 21.60
N ASP A 286 25.39 1.34 21.60
CA ASP A 286 25.52 0.31 20.55
C ASP A 286 24.51 0.47 19.39
N GLU A 287 23.63 1.48 19.41
CA GLU A 287 22.60 1.71 18.38
C GLU A 287 23.12 2.65 17.27
N ALA A 288 23.27 2.12 16.05
CA ALA A 288 23.83 2.78 14.87
C ALA A 288 22.92 3.86 14.22
N ASP A 289 22.23 4.68 15.04
CA ASP A 289 21.13 5.56 14.59
C ASP A 289 21.45 7.06 14.58
N ALA A 290 22.70 7.48 14.84
CA ALA A 290 23.09 8.89 14.66
C ALA A 290 22.91 9.33 13.19
N HIS A 291 23.06 8.40 12.25
CA HIS A 291 22.75 8.61 10.84
C HIS A 291 21.24 8.84 10.61
N GLU A 292 20.36 8.14 11.32
CA GLU A 292 18.91 8.33 11.17
C GLU A 292 18.46 9.70 11.68
N THR A 293 18.96 10.15 12.84
CA THR A 293 18.64 11.48 13.38
C THR A 293 19.08 12.60 12.44
N SER A 294 20.31 12.51 11.91
CA SER A 294 20.84 13.48 10.93
C SER A 294 20.04 13.48 9.62
N VAL A 295 19.65 12.31 9.11
CA VAL A 295 18.80 12.17 7.93
C VAL A 295 17.43 12.79 8.17
N ARG A 296 16.79 12.55 9.32
CA ARG A 296 15.48 13.12 9.67
C ARG A 296 15.53 14.65 9.77
N LEU A 297 16.54 15.20 10.45
CA LEU A 297 16.74 16.65 10.53
C LEU A 297 17.00 17.27 9.16
N GLY A 298 17.90 16.67 8.37
CA GLY A 298 18.23 17.15 7.03
C GLY A 298 17.02 17.15 6.08
N THR A 299 16.22 16.07 6.12
CA THR A 299 15.01 15.93 5.29
C THR A 299 13.90 16.90 5.74
N LEU A 300 13.78 17.17 7.03
CA LEU A 300 12.78 18.10 7.60
C LEU A 300 12.94 19.52 7.04
N VAL A 301 14.17 20.04 7.05
CA VAL A 301 14.45 21.45 6.71
C VAL A 301 14.73 21.70 5.23
N HIS A 302 14.89 20.65 4.42
CA HIS A 302 15.25 20.79 3.00
C HIS A 302 14.21 21.61 2.23
N GLY A 303 14.65 22.73 1.65
CA GLY A 303 13.80 23.60 0.83
C GLY A 303 12.77 24.41 1.61
N HIS A 304 12.86 24.47 2.95
CA HIS A 304 11.90 25.17 3.82
C HIS A 304 12.59 26.08 4.84
N ASP A 305 12.79 27.35 4.47
CA ASP A 305 13.53 28.34 5.27
C ASP A 305 12.93 28.56 6.67
N GLN A 306 11.60 28.52 6.80
CA GLN A 306 10.93 28.67 8.10
C GLN A 306 11.25 27.51 9.05
N LEU A 307 11.25 26.29 8.55
CA LEU A 307 11.60 25.10 9.32
C LEU A 307 13.09 25.05 9.64
N HIS A 308 13.93 25.50 8.69
CA HIS A 308 15.37 25.64 8.90
C HIS A 308 15.68 26.57 10.08
N ALA A 309 15.14 27.80 10.07
CA ALA A 309 15.33 28.75 11.15
C ALA A 309 14.79 28.26 12.51
N ALA A 310 13.61 27.62 12.51
CA ALA A 310 13.02 27.05 13.73
C ALA A 310 13.88 25.91 14.30
N CYS A 311 14.34 25.00 13.44
CA CYS A 311 15.21 23.89 13.84
C CYS A 311 16.57 24.40 14.35
N GLU A 312 17.15 25.41 13.70
CA GLU A 312 18.41 26.00 14.12
C GLU A 312 18.30 26.66 15.50
N ALA A 313 17.21 27.39 15.76
CA ALA A 313 16.94 27.96 17.07
C ALA A 313 16.79 26.88 18.16
N SER A 314 16.09 25.77 17.86
CA SER A 314 15.94 24.65 18.79
C SER A 314 17.26 23.94 19.08
N LEU A 315 18.12 23.78 18.08
CA LEU A 315 19.43 23.13 18.23
C LEU A 315 20.45 24.02 18.94
N ALA A 316 20.43 25.33 18.70
CA ALA A 316 21.33 26.29 19.35
C ALA A 316 21.12 26.37 20.88
N ALA A 317 19.94 26.00 21.37
CA ALA A 317 19.64 25.93 22.80
C ALA A 317 20.23 24.68 23.49
N LEU A 318 20.77 23.71 22.74
CA LEU A 318 21.31 22.47 23.28
C LEU A 318 22.78 22.61 23.69
N ALA A 319 23.19 21.81 24.68
CA ALA A 319 24.60 21.72 25.05
C ALA A 319 25.44 21.15 23.89
N PRO A 320 26.68 21.63 23.66
CA PRO A 320 27.53 21.18 22.54
C PRO A 320 27.77 19.66 22.50
N SER A 321 27.83 19.01 23.67
CA SER A 321 27.98 17.55 23.79
C SER A 321 26.77 16.76 23.29
N ILE A 322 25.56 17.34 23.40
CA ILE A 322 24.31 16.77 22.89
C ILE A 322 24.23 16.96 21.38
N LEU A 323 24.56 18.17 20.90
CA LEU A 323 24.61 18.50 19.48
C LEU A 323 25.53 17.52 18.72
N HIS A 324 26.72 17.25 19.26
CA HIS A 324 27.65 16.27 18.68
C HIS A 324 27.06 14.86 18.59
N LYS A 325 26.24 14.42 19.55
CA LYS A 325 25.59 13.09 19.51
C LYS A 325 24.45 13.00 18.48
N LEU A 326 23.86 14.14 18.09
CA LEU A 326 22.73 14.22 17.18
C LEU A 326 23.16 14.31 15.71
N VAL A 327 24.31 14.91 15.48
CA VAL A 327 24.69 15.47 14.17
C VAL A 327 26.00 14.87 13.65
N SER A 328 26.83 14.29 14.51
CA SER A 328 28.07 13.65 14.05
C SER A 328 27.78 12.30 13.38
N PRO A 329 28.38 12.03 12.21
CA PRO A 329 28.31 10.71 11.61
C PRO A 329 28.96 9.68 12.54
N PRO A 330 28.52 8.40 12.53
CA PRO A 330 29.24 7.36 13.25
C PRO A 330 30.70 7.35 12.75
N VAL A 331 31.65 7.38 13.67
CA VAL A 331 33.05 7.11 13.36
C VAL A 331 33.08 5.64 12.92
N LEU A 332 33.30 5.41 11.63
CA LEU A 332 33.54 4.09 11.06
C LEU A 332 34.84 3.49 11.62
#